data_AF-A0A7K1ZMY2-F1
#
_entry.id   AF-A0A7K1ZMY2-F1
#
_cell.length_a   1.000
_cell.length_b   1.000
_cell.length_c   1.000
_cell.angle_alpha   90.00
_cell.angle_beta   90.00
_cell.angle_gamma   90.00
#
_symmetry.space_group_name_H-M   'P 1'
#
loop_
_entity.id
_entity.type
_entity.pdbx_description
1 polymer ?
#
loop_
_entity_poly.entity_id
_entity_poly.type
_entity_poly.pdbx_seq_one_letter_code
_entity_poly.pdbx_strand_id
1 'polypeptide(L)'
;MRLHRPTPFISTVHQATMRIAVSLLILVLCVSTAVAQGQSESLQRGNSSFAGPDEFEILGISVEGVETENMRTFALRTSGLAVGQKITLPGDPAISEAIRSIYKLRVFSDVRIVEERRAGTGIFLLIQLTEEPQLAEFTFSGIKKKHRRKLEDEVPLFKGTR
;
A
#
# COMPACT_ATOMS: atom_id res chain seq x y z
N MET A 1 -32.63 29.54 -88.70
CA MET A 1 -32.94 29.21 -87.29
C MET A 1 -31.91 28.22 -86.77
N ARG A 2 -31.05 28.65 -85.84
CA ARG A 2 -30.27 27.92 -84.81
C ARG A 2 -28.90 28.57 -84.60
N LEU A 3 -28.79 29.22 -83.45
CA LEU A 3 -27.58 29.81 -82.88
C LEU A 3 -26.58 28.70 -82.52
N HIS A 4 -25.32 28.82 -82.93
CA HIS A 4 -24.23 28.01 -82.39
C HIS A 4 -23.32 28.93 -81.58
N ARG A 5 -23.50 28.93 -80.24
CA ARG A 5 -22.57 29.61 -79.33
C ARG A 5 -21.35 28.70 -79.14
N PRO A 6 -20.11 29.18 -79.36
CA PRO A 6 -18.93 28.41 -79.00
C PRO A 6 -18.85 28.28 -77.47
N THR A 7 -18.69 27.05 -76.98
CA THR A 7 -18.47 26.76 -75.56
C THR A 7 -17.06 27.20 -75.14
N PRO A 8 -16.88 27.75 -73.92
CA PRO A 8 -15.56 28.20 -73.48
C PRO A 8 -14.72 27.00 -73.05
N PHE A 9 -13.79 26.57 -73.90
CA PHE A 9 -12.87 25.45 -73.66
C PHE A 9 -11.93 25.68 -72.45
N ILE A 10 -11.81 26.93 -71.96
CA ILE A 10 -10.88 27.36 -70.91
C ILE A 10 -11.38 26.97 -69.49
N SER A 11 -12.69 26.86 -69.26
CA SER A 11 -13.22 26.57 -67.91
C SER A 11 -13.00 25.12 -67.46
N THR A 12 -12.90 24.17 -68.39
CA THR A 12 -12.74 22.74 -68.08
C THR A 12 -11.32 22.41 -67.63
N VAL A 13 -10.31 23.05 -68.24
CA VAL A 13 -8.90 22.90 -67.82
C VAL A 13 -8.70 23.51 -66.44
N HIS A 14 -9.27 24.69 -66.18
CA HIS A 14 -9.19 25.35 -64.89
C HIS A 14 -9.91 24.54 -63.78
N GLN A 15 -11.05 23.91 -64.08
CA GLN A 15 -11.73 22.99 -63.16
C GLN A 15 -10.92 21.71 -62.91
N ALA A 16 -10.27 21.15 -63.93
CA ALA A 16 -9.45 19.95 -63.80
C ALA A 16 -8.18 20.22 -62.97
N THR A 17 -7.48 21.34 -63.23
CA THR A 17 -6.32 21.76 -62.43
C THR A 17 -6.70 22.09 -61.00
N MET A 18 -7.87 22.71 -60.78
CA MET A 18 -8.38 23.02 -59.43
C MET A 18 -8.75 21.74 -58.66
N ARG A 19 -9.31 20.71 -59.31
CA ARG A 19 -9.61 19.41 -58.68
C ARG A 19 -8.36 18.62 -58.29
N ILE A 20 -7.35 18.62 -59.16
CA ILE A 20 -6.06 17.97 -58.89
C ILE A 20 -5.32 18.70 -57.76
N ALA A 21 -5.31 20.03 -57.78
CA ALA A 21 -4.69 20.85 -56.73
C ALA A 21 -5.40 20.69 -55.38
N VAL A 22 -6.74 20.60 -55.35
CA VAL A 22 -7.51 20.36 -54.12
C VAL A 22 -7.29 18.95 -53.59
N SER A 23 -7.21 17.92 -54.44
CA SER A 23 -6.83 16.56 -54.01
C SER A 23 -5.40 16.48 -53.45
N LEU A 24 -4.45 17.20 -54.04
CA LEU A 24 -3.07 17.29 -53.53
C LEU A 24 -2.99 18.05 -52.21
N LEU A 25 -3.77 19.13 -52.04
CA LEU A 25 -3.84 19.91 -50.81
C LEU A 25 -4.48 19.11 -49.65
N ILE A 26 -5.51 18.30 -49.93
CA ILE A 26 -6.19 17.44 -48.94
C ILE A 26 -5.27 16.27 -48.52
N LEU A 27 -4.52 15.69 -49.46
CA LEU A 27 -3.56 14.62 -49.15
C LEU A 27 -2.43 15.10 -48.22
N VAL A 28 -1.95 16.33 -48.41
CA VAL A 28 -0.91 16.95 -47.56
C VAL A 28 -1.45 17.27 -46.16
N LEU A 29 -2.71 17.70 -46.05
CA LEU A 29 -3.37 17.95 -44.75
C LEU A 29 -3.61 16.67 -43.93
N CYS A 30 -3.91 15.53 -44.57
CA CYS A 30 -4.10 14.24 -43.88
C CYS A 30 -2.81 13.64 -43.31
N VAL A 31 -1.65 13.90 -43.92
CA VAL A 31 -0.35 13.39 -43.42
C VAL A 31 0.08 14.11 -42.15
N SER A 32 -0.27 15.39 -41.99
CA SER A 32 0.07 16.16 -40.78
C SER A 32 -0.72 15.75 -39.53
N THR A 33 -1.92 15.18 -39.67
CA THR A 33 -2.72 14.71 -38.52
C THR A 33 -2.26 13.35 -37.98
N ALA A 34 -1.52 12.56 -38.76
CA ALA A 34 -1.02 11.25 -38.31
C ALA A 34 0.15 11.36 -37.32
N VAL A 35 0.87 12.50 -37.30
CA VAL A 35 1.99 12.74 -36.36
C VAL A 35 1.57 13.43 -35.05
N ALA A 36 0.27 13.72 -34.87
CA ALA A 36 -0.25 14.38 -33.68
C ALA A 36 -0.71 13.41 -32.57
N GLN A 37 -0.79 12.09 -32.84
CA GLN A 37 -1.02 11.06 -31.81
C GLN A 37 0.32 10.55 -31.26
N GLY A 38 1.16 11.47 -30.81
CA GLY A 38 2.49 11.21 -30.27
C GLY A 38 2.85 12.17 -29.15
N GLN A 39 1.86 12.61 -28.37
CA GLN A 39 2.08 13.37 -27.14
C GLN A 39 1.66 12.51 -25.97
N SER A 40 2.62 11.75 -25.44
CA SER A 40 2.54 11.21 -24.10
C SER A 40 2.53 12.40 -23.14
N GLU A 41 1.36 12.77 -22.64
CA GLU A 41 1.22 13.76 -21.58
C GLU A 41 1.94 13.23 -20.33
N SER A 42 3.15 13.75 -20.08
CA SER A 42 3.83 13.60 -18.80
C SER A 42 3.12 14.49 -17.77
N LEU A 43 1.92 14.06 -17.37
CA LEU A 43 1.27 14.59 -16.18
C LEU A 43 2.06 14.02 -14.99
N GLN A 44 2.74 14.93 -14.28
CA GLN A 44 3.33 14.70 -12.97
C GLN A 44 2.24 14.20 -12.02
N ARG A 45 1.98 12.89 -12.05
CA ARG A 45 1.20 12.17 -11.08
C ARG A 45 2.04 12.19 -9.80
N GLY A 46 1.61 12.97 -8.82
CA GLY A 46 2.11 12.82 -7.46
C GLY A 46 2.15 11.33 -7.13
N ASN A 47 3.29 10.85 -6.64
CA ASN A 47 3.62 9.45 -6.38
C ASN A 47 2.68 8.82 -5.32
N SER A 48 1.40 8.67 -5.62
CA SER A 48 0.58 7.59 -5.10
C SER A 48 0.68 6.47 -6.12
N SER A 49 1.80 5.76 -6.09
CA SER A 49 1.91 4.47 -6.76
C SER A 49 0.89 3.55 -6.11
N PHE A 50 -0.32 3.50 -6.68
CA PHE A 50 -1.14 2.30 -6.62
C PHE A 50 -0.44 1.26 -7.51
N ALA A 51 0.77 0.85 -7.09
CA ALA A 51 1.37 -0.37 -7.58
C ALA A 51 0.42 -1.49 -7.17
N GLY A 52 0.18 -2.42 -8.10
CA GLY A 52 -0.59 -3.61 -7.77
C GLY A 52 0.09 -4.40 -6.64
N PRO A 53 -0.57 -5.45 -6.15
CA PRO A 53 0.07 -6.38 -5.23
C PRO A 53 1.37 -6.92 -5.85
N ASP A 54 2.49 -6.68 -5.16
CA ASP A 54 3.83 -7.14 -5.54
C ASP A 54 4.26 -8.27 -4.59
N GLU A 55 4.90 -9.32 -5.12
CA GLU A 55 5.47 -10.40 -4.33
C GLU A 55 6.87 -10.04 -3.81
N PHE A 56 7.10 -10.28 -2.52
CA PHE A 56 8.39 -10.10 -1.86
C PHE A 56 8.80 -11.35 -1.09
N GLU A 57 10.11 -11.60 -1.00
CA GLU A 57 10.70 -12.60 -0.11
C GLU A 57 11.13 -11.95 1.21
N ILE A 58 10.74 -12.52 2.34
CA ILE A 58 11.17 -12.04 3.65
C ILE A 58 12.66 -12.37 3.83
N LEU A 59 13.52 -11.36 3.83
CA LEU A 59 14.97 -11.52 4.02
C LEU A 59 15.39 -11.45 5.50
N GLY A 60 14.57 -10.85 6.35
CA GLY A 60 14.83 -10.71 7.77
C GLY A 60 13.60 -10.24 8.53
N ILE A 61 13.53 -10.64 9.80
CA ILE A 61 12.47 -10.22 10.71
C ILE A 61 13.12 -9.72 12.00
N SER A 62 12.87 -8.48 12.35
CA SER A 62 13.28 -7.85 13.61
C SER A 62 12.05 -7.70 14.52
N VAL A 63 12.29 -7.66 15.83
CA VAL A 63 11.22 -7.51 16.83
C VAL A 63 11.67 -6.52 17.90
N GLU A 64 10.85 -5.50 18.12
CA GLU A 64 11.10 -4.40 19.05
C GLU A 64 9.93 -4.19 20.03
N GLY A 65 10.20 -3.45 21.10
CA GLY A 65 9.20 -3.09 22.12
C GLY A 65 8.94 -4.17 23.17
N VAL A 66 9.86 -5.13 23.30
CA VAL A 66 9.89 -6.13 24.38
C VAL A 66 11.23 -6.10 25.10
N GLU A 67 11.22 -6.28 26.41
CA GLU A 67 12.44 -6.17 27.24
C GLU A 67 13.33 -7.42 27.16
N THR A 68 12.71 -8.60 27.06
CA THR A 68 13.41 -9.89 27.20
C THR A 68 13.56 -10.62 25.88
N GLU A 69 14.73 -11.22 25.63
CA GLU A 69 15.01 -12.07 24.45
C GLU A 69 14.02 -13.23 24.28
N ASN A 70 13.64 -13.86 25.41
CA ASN A 70 12.66 -14.93 25.40
C ASN A 70 11.31 -14.46 24.86
N MET A 71 10.87 -13.27 25.23
CA MET A 71 9.61 -12.68 24.74
C MET A 71 9.71 -12.35 23.26
N ARG A 72 10.86 -11.82 22.83
CA ARG A 72 11.17 -11.55 21.42
C ARG A 72 11.06 -12.81 20.56
N THR A 73 11.74 -13.87 20.97
CA THR A 73 11.73 -15.17 20.30
C THR A 73 10.33 -15.79 20.32
N PHE A 74 9.60 -15.64 21.43
CA PHE A 74 8.25 -16.16 21.56
C PHE A 74 7.25 -15.44 20.63
N ALA A 75 7.33 -14.11 20.51
CA ALA A 75 6.51 -13.35 19.58
C ALA A 75 6.85 -13.67 18.12
N LEU A 76 8.14 -13.75 17.77
CA LEU A 76 8.58 -14.13 16.44
C LEU A 76 8.04 -15.51 16.04
N ARG A 77 8.16 -16.52 16.91
CA ARG A 77 7.64 -17.86 16.64
C ARG A 77 6.11 -17.87 16.53
N THR A 78 5.42 -17.13 17.38
CA THR A 78 3.95 -17.02 17.37
C THR A 78 3.43 -16.33 16.11
N SER A 79 4.20 -15.41 15.53
CA SER A 79 3.82 -14.73 14.29
C SER A 79 3.62 -15.70 13.12
N GLY A 80 4.33 -16.83 13.11
CA GLY A 80 4.33 -17.77 11.99
C GLY A 80 5.03 -17.25 10.73
N LEU A 81 5.60 -16.05 10.76
CA LEU A 81 6.41 -15.50 9.67
C LEU A 81 7.81 -16.09 9.71
N ALA A 82 8.35 -16.42 8.53
CA ALA A 82 9.68 -17.00 8.40
C ALA A 82 10.52 -16.27 7.34
N VAL A 83 11.84 -16.22 7.55
CA VAL A 83 12.78 -15.78 6.52
C VAL A 83 12.74 -16.78 5.35
N GLY A 84 12.74 -16.28 4.11
CA GLY A 84 12.55 -17.04 2.88
C GLY A 84 11.09 -17.22 2.47
N GLN A 85 10.14 -16.83 3.32
CA GLN A 85 8.71 -16.86 2.97
C GLN A 85 8.40 -15.78 1.93
N LYS A 86 7.58 -16.12 0.93
CA LYS A 86 7.01 -15.16 -0.01
C LYS A 86 5.71 -14.57 0.53
N ILE A 87 5.57 -13.26 0.43
CA ILE A 87 4.38 -12.50 0.81
C ILE A 87 4.01 -11.49 -0.27
N THR A 88 2.73 -11.17 -0.37
CA THR A 88 2.18 -10.22 -1.34
C THR A 88 1.80 -8.92 -0.65
N LEU A 89 2.43 -7.82 -1.00
CA LEU A 89 2.14 -6.52 -0.41
C LEU A 89 1.54 -5.56 -1.45
N PRO A 90 0.50 -4.78 -1.09
CA PRO A 90 -0.14 -4.74 0.23
C PRO A 90 -1.15 -5.89 0.45
N GLY A 91 -1.40 -6.22 1.71
CA GLY A 91 -2.58 -7.02 2.11
C GLY A 91 -2.37 -8.52 2.26
N ASP A 92 -1.13 -9.00 2.42
CA ASP A 92 -0.88 -10.43 2.61
C ASP A 92 -1.67 -11.01 3.81
N PRO A 93 -2.41 -12.13 3.64
CA PRO A 93 -3.14 -12.78 4.72
C PRO A 93 -2.25 -13.26 5.87
N ALA A 94 -0.99 -13.66 5.60
CA ALA A 94 -0.06 -14.14 6.61
C ALA A 94 0.33 -13.02 7.58
N ILE A 95 0.45 -11.76 7.11
CA ILE A 95 0.69 -10.61 7.99
C ILE A 95 -0.49 -10.39 8.93
N SER A 96 -1.71 -10.49 8.40
CA SER A 96 -2.93 -10.36 9.20
C SER A 96 -3.06 -11.48 10.25
N GLU A 97 -2.75 -12.73 9.87
CA GLU A 97 -2.78 -13.85 10.80
C GLU A 97 -1.65 -13.80 11.84
N ALA A 98 -0.47 -13.29 11.46
CA ALA A 98 0.63 -13.05 12.38
C ALA A 98 0.24 -12.06 13.48
N ILE A 99 -0.34 -10.91 13.10
CA ILE A 99 -0.84 -9.90 14.04
C ILE A 99 -1.89 -10.53 14.98
N ARG A 100 -2.88 -11.24 14.43
CA ARG A 100 -3.91 -11.90 15.24
C ARG A 100 -3.33 -12.94 16.19
N SER A 101 -2.37 -13.73 15.74
CA SER A 101 -1.76 -14.79 16.54
C SER A 101 -0.97 -14.23 17.71
N ILE A 102 -0.27 -13.11 17.51
CA ILE A 102 0.41 -12.42 18.60
C ILE A 102 -0.61 -11.83 19.59
N TYR A 103 -1.69 -11.20 19.13
CA TYR A 103 -2.75 -10.70 20.02
C TYR A 103 -3.42 -11.81 20.86
N LYS A 104 -3.52 -13.04 20.34
CA LYS A 104 -4.05 -14.20 21.10
C LYS A 104 -3.25 -14.49 22.37
N LEU A 105 -2.00 -14.04 22.46
CA LEU A 105 -1.17 -14.17 23.67
C LEU A 105 -1.70 -13.32 24.83
N ARG A 106 -2.44 -12.23 24.55
CA ARG A 106 -3.03 -11.29 25.54
C ARG A 106 -1.99 -10.71 26.51
N VAL A 107 -0.76 -10.52 26.05
CA VAL A 107 0.34 -9.90 26.82
C VAL A 107 0.82 -8.60 26.17
N PHE A 108 0.25 -8.24 25.01
CA PHE A 108 0.57 -7.03 24.26
C PHE A 108 -0.69 -6.20 24.08
N SER A 109 -0.58 -4.89 24.32
CA SER A 109 -1.62 -3.89 24.09
C SER A 109 -1.70 -3.47 22.62
N ASP A 110 -0.57 -3.46 21.93
CA ASP A 110 -0.44 -3.08 20.52
C ASP A 110 0.55 -3.99 19.79
N VAL A 111 0.21 -4.34 18.55
CA VAL A 111 0.99 -5.20 17.66
C VAL A 111 0.93 -4.63 16.25
N ARG A 112 2.09 -4.27 15.70
CA ARG A 112 2.23 -3.81 14.32
C ARG A 112 3.32 -4.57 13.61
N ILE A 113 3.13 -4.82 12.33
CA ILE A 113 4.16 -5.38 11.45
C ILE A 113 4.35 -4.36 10.34
N VAL A 114 5.55 -3.80 10.27
CA VAL A 114 5.90 -2.74 9.32
C VAL A 114 7.08 -3.18 8.47
N GLU A 115 7.21 -2.54 7.32
CA GLU A 115 8.42 -2.67 6.53
C GLU A 115 9.55 -1.86 7.16
N GLU A 116 10.68 -2.52 7.43
CA GLU A 116 11.90 -1.86 7.89
C GLU A 116 12.72 -1.34 6.70
N ARG A 117 12.88 -2.17 5.66
CA ARG A 117 13.58 -1.82 4.42
C ARG A 117 13.28 -2.83 3.31
N ARG A 118 13.50 -2.42 2.06
CA ARG A 118 13.46 -3.29 0.86
C ARG A 118 14.84 -3.42 0.22
N ALA A 119 15.11 -4.58 -0.36
CA ALA A 119 16.29 -4.87 -1.17
C ALA A 119 15.88 -5.68 -2.40
N GLY A 120 15.64 -5.00 -3.52
CA GLY A 120 15.12 -5.64 -4.74
C GLY A 120 13.75 -6.26 -4.51
N THR A 121 13.63 -7.56 -4.74
CA THR A 121 12.42 -8.37 -4.45
C THR A 121 12.38 -8.89 -3.01
N GLY A 122 13.33 -8.49 -2.17
CA GLY A 122 13.38 -8.87 -0.77
C GLY A 122 12.90 -7.77 0.17
N ILE A 123 12.29 -8.17 1.28
CA ILE A 123 11.78 -7.26 2.31
C ILE A 123 12.26 -7.66 3.70
N PHE A 124 12.58 -6.66 4.52
CA PHE A 124 12.84 -6.82 5.94
C PHE A 124 11.63 -6.30 6.71
N LEU A 125 11.10 -7.12 7.60
CA LEU A 125 9.93 -6.78 8.42
C LEU A 125 10.36 -6.47 9.84
N LEU A 126 9.72 -5.48 10.43
CA LEU A 126 9.84 -5.14 11.84
C LEU A 126 8.50 -5.39 12.54
N ILE A 127 8.52 -6.25 13.56
CA ILE A 127 7.39 -6.48 14.46
C ILE A 127 7.54 -5.54 15.65
N GLN A 128 6.63 -4.58 15.78
CA GLN A 128 6.58 -3.63 16.89
C GLN A 128 5.52 -4.09 17.89
N LEU A 129 5.94 -4.27 19.14
CA LEU A 129 5.09 -4.75 20.22
C LEU A 129 5.03 -3.68 21.32
N THR A 130 3.89 -3.58 22.00
CA THR A 130 3.80 -2.84 23.26
C THR A 130 3.28 -3.80 24.32
N GLU A 131 4.08 -4.06 25.36
CA GLU A 131 3.67 -4.93 26.46
C GLU A 131 2.47 -4.35 27.22
N GLU A 132 1.56 -5.22 27.66
CA GLU A 132 0.43 -4.86 28.52
C GLU A 132 0.94 -4.71 29.97
N PRO A 133 0.86 -3.52 30.58
CA PRO A 133 1.29 -3.33 31.96
C PRO A 133 0.40 -4.13 32.91
N GLN A 134 0.98 -5.07 33.64
CA GLN A 134 0.25 -5.81 34.67
C GLN A 134 0.24 -5.04 36.00
N LEU A 135 -0.85 -5.16 36.76
CA LEU A 135 -0.95 -4.56 38.09
C LEU A 135 0.09 -5.17 39.04
N ALA A 136 1.21 -4.47 39.26
CA ALA A 136 2.34 -4.97 40.04
C ALA A 136 2.01 -5.08 41.53
N GLU A 137 1.36 -4.07 42.12
CA GLU A 137 0.99 -4.05 43.53
C GLU A 137 -0.05 -2.96 43.81
N PHE A 138 -0.99 -3.22 44.71
CA PHE A 138 -1.85 -2.19 45.28
C PHE A 138 -1.46 -1.97 46.74
N THR A 139 -1.40 -0.71 47.18
CA THR A 139 -1.23 -0.38 48.60
C THR A 139 -2.36 0.54 49.04
N PHE A 140 -2.96 0.25 50.20
CA PHE A 140 -3.96 1.13 50.79
C PHE A 140 -3.28 2.21 51.62
N SER A 141 -3.33 3.47 51.17
CA SER A 141 -2.87 4.64 51.94
C SER A 141 -3.99 5.25 52.78
N GLY A 142 -3.68 5.76 53.97
CA GLY A 142 -4.63 6.52 54.81
C GLY A 142 -5.56 5.68 55.72
N ILE A 143 -5.39 4.35 55.75
CA ILE A 143 -6.25 3.44 56.53
C ILE A 143 -5.50 2.93 57.77
N LYS A 144 -6.13 3.01 58.96
CA LYS A 144 -5.57 2.43 60.20
C LYS A 144 -5.34 0.91 59.99
N LYS A 145 -4.17 0.39 60.41
CA LYS A 145 -3.75 -1.03 60.25
C LYS A 145 -4.86 -2.07 60.49
N LYS A 146 -5.76 -1.82 61.45
CA LYS A 146 -6.89 -2.71 61.81
C LYS A 146 -7.97 -2.83 60.70
N HIS A 147 -8.26 -1.75 59.98
CA HIS A 147 -9.23 -1.75 58.88
C HIS A 147 -8.60 -2.25 57.57
N ARG A 148 -7.29 -2.08 57.42
CA ARG A 148 -6.56 -2.57 56.23
C ARG A 148 -6.63 -4.09 56.08
N ARG A 149 -6.43 -4.86 57.15
CA ARG A 149 -6.58 -6.33 57.11
C ARG A 149 -7.99 -6.77 56.69
N LYS A 150 -9.01 -6.08 57.21
CA LYS A 150 -10.41 -6.37 56.88
C LYS A 150 -10.73 -6.09 55.40
N LEU A 151 -10.08 -5.08 54.80
CA LEU A 151 -10.21 -4.77 53.38
C LEU A 151 -9.35 -5.68 52.49
N GLU A 152 -8.18 -6.12 52.96
CA GLU A 152 -7.38 -7.15 52.29
C GLU A 152 -8.12 -8.51 52.25
N ASP A 153 -8.90 -8.83 53.29
CA ASP A 153 -9.74 -10.04 53.36
C ASP A 153 -11.05 -9.92 52.54
N GLU A 154 -11.64 -8.71 52.44
CA GLU A 154 -12.91 -8.48 51.73
C GLU A 154 -12.74 -8.17 50.23
N VAL A 155 -11.54 -7.79 49.79
CA VAL A 155 -11.25 -7.52 48.37
C VAL A 155 -10.27 -8.57 47.82
N PRO A 156 -10.76 -9.65 47.19
CA PRO A 156 -9.92 -10.60 46.50
C PRO A 156 -9.48 -9.98 45.17
N LEU A 157 -8.61 -8.96 45.20
CA LEU A 157 -7.85 -8.58 44.02
C LEU A 157 -6.82 -9.68 43.81
N PHE A 158 -7.20 -10.68 43.02
CA PHE A 158 -6.30 -11.71 42.59
C PHE A 158 -5.11 -11.08 41.86
N LYS A 159 -3.93 -11.04 42.50
CA LYS A 159 -2.65 -10.80 41.84
C LYS A 159 -2.59 -11.74 40.62
N GLY A 160 -2.68 -11.19 39.42
CA GLY A 160 -2.60 -11.95 38.16
C GLY A 160 -3.93 -12.39 37.53
N THR A 161 -5.08 -11.85 37.92
CA THR A 161 -6.31 -12.06 37.13
C THR A 161 -6.47 -10.96 36.09
N ARG A 162 -6.59 -11.41 34.84
CA ARG A 162 -6.91 -10.57 33.67
C ARG A 162 -8.26 -9.90 33.81
#